data_AF-A0A8J1UKH3-F1
#
_entry.id   AF-A0A8J1UKH3-F1
#
_cell.length_a   1.000
_cell.length_b   1.000
_cell.length_c   1.000
_cell.angle_alpha   90.00
_cell.angle_beta   90.00
_cell.angle_gamma   90.00
#
_symmetry.space_group_name_H-M   'P 1'
#
loop_
_entity.id
_entity.type
_entity.pdbx_description
1 polymer ?
#
loop_
_entity_poly.entity_id
_entity_poly.type
_entity_poly.pdbx_seq_one_letter_code
_entity_poly.pdbx_strand_id
1 'polypeptide(L)'
;TKYKTSLSNSEPFQVVNYGMGGQYEPHYDFYEDVAVLDQVPDFLKNTGDRVSTFLFYLNDVEAGGATVFPYAKVHVPAVKGAAAFWFNVKRSGENDARTLHAGCPVVLGQKW
;
A
#
# COMPACT_ATOMS: atom_id res chain seq x y z
N THR A 1 1.03 -25.22 0.08
CA THR A 1 1.59 -23.85 0.14
C THR A 1 0.43 -22.89 0.34
N LYS A 2 0.41 -22.11 1.43
CA LYS A 2 -0.77 -21.36 1.92
C LYS A 2 -1.09 -20.07 1.11
N TYR A 3 -0.29 -19.75 0.09
CA TYR A 3 -0.42 -18.55 -0.72
C TYR A 3 -0.37 -18.87 -2.20
N LYS A 4 -1.12 -18.12 -3.01
CA LYS A 4 -1.08 -18.16 -4.47
C LYS A 4 -0.60 -16.80 -4.98
N THR A 5 0.53 -16.75 -5.67
CA THR A 5 1.19 -15.51 -6.13
C THR A 5 1.17 -15.36 -7.66
N SER A 6 0.16 -15.93 -8.33
CA SER A 6 -0.03 -15.75 -9.76
C SER A 6 -0.50 -14.32 -10.05
N LEU A 7 -0.10 -13.76 -11.20
CA LEU A 7 -0.61 -12.48 -11.70
C LEU A 7 -2.14 -12.43 -11.74
N SER A 8 -2.80 -13.57 -11.94
CA SER A 8 -4.27 -13.69 -11.91
C SER A 8 -4.90 -13.32 -10.56
N ASN A 9 -4.10 -13.24 -9.48
CA ASN A 9 -4.57 -12.92 -8.14
C ASN A 9 -4.24 -11.47 -7.75
N SER A 10 -3.60 -10.71 -8.63
CA SER A 10 -3.32 -9.30 -8.42
C SER A 10 -4.51 -8.46 -8.86
N GLU A 11 -4.79 -7.41 -8.10
CA GLU A 11 -5.71 -6.36 -8.53
C GLU A 11 -5.12 -5.58 -9.72
N PRO A 12 -5.95 -4.93 -10.56
CA PRO A 12 -5.47 -3.97 -11.55
C PRO A 12 -4.64 -2.86 -10.91
N PHE A 13 -3.75 -2.22 -11.69
CA PHE A 13 -2.99 -1.08 -11.19
C PHE A 13 -3.92 0.04 -10.71
N GLN A 14 -3.70 0.47 -9.47
CA GLN A 14 -4.28 1.69 -8.93
C GLN A 14 -3.29 2.83 -9.12
N VAL A 15 -3.71 3.88 -9.84
CA VAL A 15 -2.94 5.12 -10.01
C VAL A 15 -3.59 6.21 -9.18
N VAL A 16 -2.80 6.89 -8.34
CA VAL A 16 -3.28 7.94 -7.44
C VAL A 16 -2.43 9.19 -7.61
N ASN A 17 -3.06 10.36 -7.46
CA ASN A 17 -2.35 11.63 -7.42
C ASN A 17 -2.64 12.35 -6.10
N TYR A 18 -1.59 12.87 -5.48
CA TYR A 18 -1.68 13.79 -4.35
C TYR A 18 -1.05 15.12 -4.74
N GLY A 19 -1.86 16.18 -4.82
CA GLY A 19 -1.37 17.56 -4.89
C GLY A 19 -0.87 18.05 -3.52
N MET A 20 -0.49 19.32 -3.43
CA MET A 20 -0.08 19.92 -2.15
C MET A 20 -1.16 19.76 -1.07
N GLY A 21 -0.75 19.40 0.14
CA GLY A 21 -1.62 19.04 1.26
C GLY A 21 -2.27 17.66 1.14
N GLY A 22 -2.25 17.04 -0.05
CA GLY A 22 -2.73 15.69 -0.27
C GLY A 22 -1.92 14.69 0.56
N GLN A 23 -2.64 13.83 1.28
CA GLN A 23 -2.09 12.80 2.15
C GLN A 23 -2.97 11.56 2.13
N TYR A 24 -2.48 10.49 2.77
CA TYR A 24 -3.32 9.35 3.09
C TYR A 24 -3.07 8.94 4.54
N GLU A 25 -4.16 8.87 5.32
CA GLU A 25 -4.13 8.49 6.73
C GLU A 25 -3.51 7.10 6.96
N PRO A 26 -2.92 6.85 8.14
CA PRO A 26 -2.39 5.54 8.49
C PRO A 26 -3.42 4.43 8.32
N HIS A 27 -3.05 3.40 7.56
CA HIS A 27 -3.91 2.24 7.29
C HIS A 27 -3.10 0.97 7.05
N TYR A 28 -3.81 -0.14 6.93
CA TYR A 28 -3.31 -1.42 6.44
C TYR A 28 -3.88 -1.70 5.06
N ASP A 29 -3.11 -2.43 4.24
CA ASP A 29 -3.60 -2.91 2.95
C ASP A 29 -4.37 -4.22 3.05
N PHE A 30 -4.16 -4.98 4.13
CA PHE A 30 -4.92 -6.18 4.42
C PHE A 30 -6.30 -5.83 5.01
N TYR A 31 -7.27 -6.71 4.87
CA TYR A 31 -8.55 -6.58 5.57
C TYR A 31 -8.41 -6.98 7.04
N GLU A 32 -8.85 -6.12 7.96
CA GLU A 32 -8.84 -6.45 9.40
C GLU A 32 -9.84 -7.55 9.75
N ASP A 33 -10.97 -7.59 9.04
CA ASP A 33 -11.98 -8.64 9.15
C ASP A 33 -12.29 -9.20 7.77
N VAL A 34 -12.06 -10.51 7.60
CA VAL A 34 -12.34 -11.22 6.35
C VAL A 34 -13.83 -11.24 6.00
N ALA A 35 -14.73 -11.01 6.96
CA ALA A 35 -16.16 -10.84 6.69
C ALA A 35 -16.45 -9.60 5.82
N VAL A 36 -15.53 -8.63 5.77
CA VAL A 36 -15.62 -7.46 4.88
C VAL A 36 -15.49 -7.88 3.41
N LEU A 37 -14.86 -9.03 3.12
CA LEU A 37 -14.76 -9.55 1.75
C LEU A 37 -16.14 -9.87 1.16
N ASP A 38 -17.17 -10.15 1.97
CA ASP A 38 -18.52 -10.38 1.44
C ASP A 38 -19.19 -9.09 0.93
N GLN A 39 -18.64 -7.92 1.30
CA GLN A 39 -19.17 -6.59 1.00
C GLN A 39 -18.41 -5.87 -0.12
N VAL A 40 -17.25 -6.38 -0.55
CA VAL A 40 -16.49 -5.78 -1.66
C VAL A 40 -17.04 -6.23 -3.02
N PRO A 41 -16.77 -5.51 -4.13
CA PRO A 41 -17.16 -5.94 -5.47
C PRO A 41 -16.67 -7.36 -5.82
N ASP A 42 -17.43 -8.09 -6.63
CA ASP A 42 -17.15 -9.51 -6.95
C ASP A 42 -15.75 -9.76 -7.54
N PHE A 43 -15.17 -8.78 -8.24
CA PHE A 43 -13.81 -8.90 -8.75
C PHE A 43 -12.75 -8.92 -7.65
N LEU A 44 -13.01 -8.31 -6.48
CA LEU A 44 -12.15 -8.35 -5.28
C LEU A 44 -12.46 -9.57 -4.39
N LYS A 45 -13.71 -10.08 -4.40
CA LYS A 45 -14.06 -11.29 -3.66
C LYS A 45 -13.21 -12.49 -4.07
N ASN A 46 -12.88 -12.57 -5.36
CA ASN A 46 -12.14 -13.69 -5.94
C ASN A 46 -10.62 -13.59 -5.76
N THR A 47 -10.07 -12.43 -5.38
CA THR A 47 -8.63 -12.25 -5.16
C THR A 47 -8.21 -12.58 -3.73
N GLY A 48 -9.15 -12.52 -2.78
CA GLY A 48 -8.88 -12.70 -1.35
C GLY A 48 -8.15 -11.49 -0.76
N ASP A 49 -7.50 -11.69 0.39
CA ASP A 49 -6.78 -10.64 1.10
C ASP A 49 -5.37 -10.36 0.52
N ARG A 50 -4.89 -9.13 0.66
CA ARG A 50 -3.63 -8.66 0.07
C ARG A 50 -2.43 -9.17 0.87
N VAL A 51 -1.70 -10.15 0.32
CA VAL A 51 -0.49 -10.71 0.94
C VAL A 51 0.70 -9.75 0.89
N SER A 52 0.78 -8.89 -0.12
CA SER A 52 1.89 -7.96 -0.35
C SER A 52 1.48 -6.77 -1.20
N THR A 53 2.22 -5.68 -1.09
CA THR A 53 1.99 -4.46 -1.84
C THR A 53 3.26 -4.01 -2.56
N PHE A 54 3.11 -3.60 -3.81
CA PHE A 54 4.10 -2.83 -4.56
C PHE A 54 3.59 -1.40 -4.74
N LEU A 55 4.34 -0.42 -4.26
CA LEU A 55 4.06 1.00 -4.47
C LEU A 55 5.18 1.60 -5.33
N PHE A 56 4.83 2.00 -6.54
CA PHE A 56 5.75 2.67 -7.48
C PHE A 56 5.62 4.19 -7.34
N TYR A 57 6.73 4.90 -7.41
CA TYR A 57 6.74 6.37 -7.46
C TYR A 57 6.96 6.82 -8.90
N LEU A 58 5.98 7.50 -9.48
CA LEU A 58 5.97 7.86 -10.90
C LEU A 58 6.69 9.20 -11.18
N ASN A 59 6.91 10.01 -10.14
CA ASN A 59 7.72 11.22 -10.19
C ASN A 59 8.44 11.50 -8.86
N ASP A 60 9.40 12.41 -8.91
CA ASP A 60 10.04 12.97 -7.73
C ASP A 60 9.09 13.99 -7.07
N VAL A 61 9.06 13.99 -5.74
CA VAL A 61 8.33 14.99 -4.95
C VAL A 61 9.33 15.97 -4.36
N GLU A 62 9.09 17.26 -4.54
CA GLU A 62 10.03 18.32 -4.14
C GLU A 62 10.13 18.45 -2.61
N ALA A 63 9.00 18.40 -1.89
CA ALA A 63 8.99 18.32 -0.43
C ALA A 63 7.76 17.58 0.11
N GLY A 64 7.94 16.80 1.18
CA GLY A 64 6.90 15.97 1.77
C GLY A 64 6.63 14.69 0.97
N GLY A 65 5.40 14.18 0.99
CA GLY A 65 4.94 13.09 0.11
C GLY A 65 5.56 11.70 0.37
N ALA A 66 6.41 11.56 1.38
CA ALA A 66 7.02 10.29 1.72
C ALA A 66 5.97 9.23 2.11
N THR A 67 6.31 7.97 1.92
CA THR A 67 5.57 6.85 2.50
C THR A 67 6.25 6.47 3.80
N VAL A 68 5.49 6.40 4.90
CA VAL A 68 6.04 6.13 6.23
C VAL A 68 5.42 4.89 6.84
N PHE A 69 6.21 4.15 7.60
CA PHE A 69 5.79 2.99 8.39
C PHE A 69 6.10 3.27 9.87
N PRO A 70 5.14 3.81 10.65
CA PRO A 70 5.42 4.31 11.99
C PRO A 70 5.98 3.25 12.94
N TYR A 71 5.43 2.03 12.92
CA TYR A 71 5.88 0.95 13.79
C TYR A 71 7.21 0.32 13.34
N ALA A 72 7.46 0.28 12.03
CA ALA A 72 8.75 -0.16 11.51
C ALA A 72 9.84 0.93 11.59
N LYS A 73 9.45 2.19 11.87
CA LYS A 73 10.32 3.38 11.87
C LYS A 73 11.04 3.59 10.54
N VAL A 74 10.32 3.35 9.43
CA VAL A 74 10.84 3.51 8.07
C VAL A 74 10.19 4.72 7.41
N HIS A 75 11.02 5.50 6.71
CA HIS A 75 10.60 6.64 5.89
C HIS A 75 11.14 6.44 4.48
N VAL A 76 10.24 6.41 3.49
CA VAL A 76 10.58 6.18 2.09
C VAL A 76 10.24 7.46 1.29
N PRO A 77 11.25 8.21 0.81
CA PRO A 77 10.99 9.37 -0.05
C PRO A 77 10.44 8.91 -1.40
N ALA A 78 9.61 9.75 -2.02
CA ALA A 78 9.11 9.53 -3.37
C ALA A 78 10.17 9.94 -4.40
N VAL A 79 10.80 8.95 -5.03
CA VAL A 79 11.85 9.13 -6.03
C VAL A 79 11.40 8.46 -7.33
N LYS A 80 11.43 9.20 -8.43
CA LYS A 80 10.92 8.74 -9.72
C LYS A 80 11.54 7.40 -10.14
N GLY A 81 10.69 6.44 -10.45
CA GLY A 81 11.08 5.11 -10.92
C GLY A 81 11.47 4.13 -9.80
N ALA A 82 11.51 4.58 -8.54
CA ALA A 82 11.70 3.70 -7.40
C ALA A 82 10.39 2.99 -7.02
N ALA A 83 10.52 1.91 -6.24
CA ALA A 83 9.37 1.22 -5.65
C ALA A 83 9.64 0.84 -4.20
N ALA A 84 8.61 0.96 -3.37
CA ALA A 84 8.55 0.32 -2.07
C ALA A 84 7.78 -1.00 -2.20
N PHE A 85 8.27 -2.04 -1.55
CA PHE A 85 7.64 -3.35 -1.53
C PHE A 85 7.64 -3.92 -0.11
N TRP A 86 6.51 -4.48 0.32
CA TRP A 86 6.40 -5.17 1.60
C TRP A 86 5.37 -6.29 1.56
N PHE A 87 5.51 -7.22 2.51
CA PHE A 87 4.51 -8.23 2.81
C PHE A 87 3.60 -7.73 3.92
N ASN A 88 2.29 -7.81 3.71
CA ASN A 88 1.23 -7.42 4.66
C ASN A 88 1.01 -8.47 5.75
N VAL A 89 1.52 -9.68 5.53
CA VAL A 89 1.37 -10.83 6.43
C VAL A 89 2.73 -11.44 6.80
N LYS A 90 2.80 -12.03 7.99
CA LYS A 90 3.94 -12.84 8.44
C LYS A 90 3.95 -14.19 7.72
N ARG A 91 5.06 -14.93 7.86
CA ARG A 91 5.17 -16.31 7.37
C ARG A 91 4.13 -17.28 7.95
N SER A 92 3.57 -16.98 9.13
CA SER A 92 2.46 -17.74 9.72
C SER A 92 1.12 -17.51 9.00
N GLY A 93 1.01 -16.42 8.24
CA GLY A 93 -0.22 -15.93 7.62
C GLY A 93 -1.05 -15.03 8.52
N GLU A 94 -0.54 -14.65 9.67
CA GLU A 94 -1.11 -13.56 10.47
C GLU A 94 -0.76 -12.21 9.86
N ASN A 95 -1.66 -11.24 9.98
CA ASN A 95 -1.43 -9.86 9.62
C ASN A 95 -0.22 -9.29 10.38
N ASP A 96 0.60 -8.50 9.69
CA ASP A 96 1.78 -7.88 10.26
C ASP A 96 1.51 -6.42 10.63
N ALA A 97 1.21 -6.16 11.90
CA ALA A 97 0.92 -4.81 12.38
C ALA A 97 2.03 -3.78 12.07
N ARG A 98 3.27 -4.22 11.82
CA ARG A 98 4.37 -3.30 11.46
C ARG A 98 4.19 -2.63 10.11
N THR A 99 3.27 -3.12 9.27
CA THR A 99 2.97 -2.60 7.94
C THR A 99 1.94 -1.47 7.96
N LEU A 100 1.49 -1.02 9.15
CA LEU A 100 0.74 0.23 9.26
C LEU A 100 1.54 1.31 8.54
N HIS A 101 0.94 1.93 7.55
CA HIS A 101 1.63 2.90 6.70
C HIS A 101 0.73 4.04 6.28
N ALA A 102 1.36 5.15 5.90
CA ALA A 102 0.68 6.38 5.52
C ALA A 102 1.43 7.08 4.39
N GLY A 103 0.70 7.90 3.64
CA GLY A 103 1.29 8.88 2.73
C GLY A 103 1.37 10.22 3.46
N CYS A 104 2.58 10.71 3.76
CA CYS A 104 2.75 12.04 4.34
C CYS A 104 2.20 13.14 3.41
N PRO A 105 1.73 14.26 3.96
CA PRO A 105 1.35 15.43 3.18
C PRO A 105 2.42 15.79 2.16
N VAL A 106 2.01 16.03 0.92
CA VAL A 106 2.87 16.72 -0.06
C VAL A 106 2.95 18.18 0.37
N VAL A 107 4.15 18.65 0.66
CA VAL A 107 4.37 20.05 1.06
C VAL A 107 4.57 20.93 -0.17
N LEU A 108 5.31 20.43 -1.17
CA LEU A 108 5.58 21.13 -2.43
C LEU A 108 5.63 20.14 -3.60
N GLY A 109 5.00 20.52 -4.71
CA GLY A 109 4.87 19.69 -5.91
C GLY A 109 3.62 18.81 -5.88
N GLN A 110 3.75 17.59 -6.42
CA GLN A 110 2.69 16.58 -6.48
C GLN A 110 3.32 15.18 -6.46
N LYS A 111 2.60 14.19 -5.93
CA LYS A 111 3.01 12.78 -5.89
C LYS A 111 2.12 11.95 -6.81
N TRP A 112 2.74 11.18 -7.69
CA TRP A 112 2.14 10.13 -8.52
C TRP A 112 2.82 8.79 -8.25
#